data_AF-A0AA40G748-F1
#
_entry.id   AF-A0AA40G748-F1
#
_cell.length_a   1.000
_cell.length_b   1.000
_cell.length_c   1.000
_cell.angle_alpha   90.00
_cell.angle_beta   90.00
_cell.angle_gamma   90.00
#
_symmetry.space_group_name_H-M   'P 1'
#
loop_
_entity.id
_entity.type
_entity.pdbx_description
1 polymer ?
#
loop_
_entity_poly.entity_id
_entity_poly.type
_entity_poly.pdbx_seq_one_letter_code
_entity_poly.pdbx_strand_id
1 'polypeptide(L)'
;MAQDTDDINLTPQELQILSELDSRQFGFLKLNSPEQTKKKALVVRAIKYLERMLVQAQAEKQRRKADSTKMNPDELKDDDEDKGISIDPKTYCKLGHFHLLLEDYSKGN
;
A
#
# COMPACT_ATOMS: atom_id res chain seq x y z
N MET A 1 -0.27 -17.75 -17.34
CA MET A 1 -0.96 -17.36 -16.09
C MET A 1 -1.29 -15.90 -16.25
N ALA A 2 -2.57 -15.57 -16.39
CA ALA A 2 -3.01 -14.22 -16.75
C ALA A 2 -2.52 -13.23 -15.70
N GLN A 3 -1.77 -12.23 -16.14
CA GLN A 3 -1.45 -11.07 -15.34
C GLN A 3 -2.75 -10.28 -15.19
N ASP A 4 -3.45 -10.46 -14.08
CA ASP A 4 -4.49 -9.53 -13.61
C ASP A 4 -3.82 -8.24 -13.11
N THR A 5 -3.07 -7.60 -14.02
CA THR A 5 -2.78 -6.17 -14.00
C THR A 5 -4.02 -5.48 -14.54
N ASP A 6 -5.16 -5.64 -13.86
CA ASP A 6 -6.19 -4.61 -13.90
C ASP A 6 -5.50 -3.36 -13.36
N ASP A 7 -5.06 -2.55 -14.31
CA ASP A 7 -4.61 -1.19 -14.13
C ASP A 7 -5.39 -0.54 -12.99
N ILE A 8 -4.77 -0.45 -11.81
CA ILE A 8 -5.31 0.36 -10.72
C ILE A 8 -4.99 1.82 -11.05
N ASN A 9 -5.55 2.29 -12.16
CA ASN A 9 -5.61 3.69 -12.52
C ASN A 9 -6.65 4.33 -11.59
N LEU A 10 -6.19 4.73 -10.41
CA LEU A 10 -6.93 5.62 -9.54
C LEU A 10 -6.95 7.00 -10.20
N THR A 11 -8.15 7.47 -10.53
CA THR A 11 -8.33 8.83 -11.05
C THR A 11 -7.87 9.87 -10.01
N PRO A 12 -7.47 11.08 -10.42
CA PRO A 12 -7.13 12.15 -9.47
C PRO A 12 -8.25 12.43 -8.46
N GLN A 13 -9.50 12.29 -8.89
CA GLN A 13 -10.68 12.46 -8.03
C GLN A 13 -10.78 11.34 -6.98
N GLU A 14 -10.54 10.09 -7.38
CA GLU A 14 -10.48 8.96 -6.43
C GLU A 14 -9.34 9.12 -5.43
N LEU A 15 -8.16 9.57 -5.89
CA LEU A 15 -7.02 9.88 -5.03
C LEU A 15 -7.35 11.00 -4.04
N GLN A 16 -8.05 12.05 -4.48
CA GLN A 16 -8.51 13.13 -3.60
C GLN A 16 -9.41 12.58 -2.50
N ILE A 17 -10.42 11.78 -2.85
CA ILE A 17 -11.34 11.15 -1.90
C ILE A 17 -10.57 10.27 -0.91
N LEU A 18 -9.64 9.46 -1.40
CA LEU A 18 -8.80 8.60 -0.56
C LEU A 18 -7.92 9.43 0.37
N SER A 19 -7.40 10.57 -0.07
CA SER A 19 -6.53 11.44 0.73
C SER A 19 -7.24 11.98 1.97
N GLU A 20 -8.54 12.27 1.86
CA GLU A 20 -9.40 12.81 2.92
C GLU A 20 -9.83 11.77 3.97
N LEU A 21 -9.63 10.48 3.70
CA LEU A 21 -9.98 9.41 4.62
C LEU A 21 -8.90 9.20 5.69
N ASP A 22 -9.28 9.27 6.97
CA ASP A 22 -8.37 8.99 8.08
C ASP A 22 -9.06 8.25 9.23
N SER A 23 -8.28 7.83 10.23
CA SER A 23 -8.78 7.09 11.39
C SER A 23 -9.79 7.86 12.25
N ARG A 24 -9.81 9.20 12.20
CA ARG A 24 -10.76 10.02 12.99
C ARG A 24 -12.20 9.88 12.50
N GLN A 25 -12.38 9.42 11.27
CA GLN A 25 -13.70 9.15 10.71
C GLN A 25 -14.28 7.80 11.19
N PHE A 26 -13.49 6.97 11.88
CA PHE A 26 -13.98 5.73 12.45
C PHE A 26 -15.12 5.99 13.44
N GLY A 27 -16.21 5.21 13.34
CA GLY A 27 -17.44 5.40 14.12
C GLY A 27 -18.40 6.46 13.59
N PHE A 28 -17.94 7.37 12.71
CA PHE A 28 -18.77 8.37 12.03
C PHE A 28 -19.08 7.97 10.58
N LEU A 29 -18.05 7.57 9.83
CA LEU A 29 -18.15 7.10 8.46
C LEU A 29 -18.42 5.59 8.44
N LYS A 30 -19.65 5.21 8.08
CA LYS A 30 -20.04 3.81 7.94
C LYS A 30 -19.78 3.32 6.52
N LEU A 31 -18.55 2.90 6.21
CA LEU A 31 -18.23 2.35 4.88
C LEU A 31 -19.04 1.08 4.55
N ASN A 32 -19.50 0.35 5.56
CA ASN A 32 -20.34 -0.85 5.38
C ASN A 32 -21.81 -0.54 5.10
N SER A 33 -22.25 0.72 5.18
CA SER A 33 -23.60 1.11 4.78
C SER A 33 -23.79 1.03 3.26
N PRO A 34 -24.98 0.67 2.77
CA PRO A 34 -25.25 0.59 1.32
C PRO A 34 -25.05 1.94 0.60
N GLU A 35 -25.27 3.05 1.31
CA GLU A 35 -25.04 4.42 0.83
C GLU A 35 -23.57 4.68 0.44
N GLN A 36 -22.63 3.97 1.08
CA GLN A 36 -21.19 4.16 0.90
C GLN A 36 -20.55 3.07 0.03
N THR A 37 -21.35 2.25 -0.68
CA THR A 37 -20.85 1.13 -1.49
C THR A 37 -19.74 1.55 -2.47
N LYS A 38 -19.90 2.70 -3.14
CA LYS A 38 -18.88 3.22 -4.07
C LYS A 38 -17.59 3.59 -3.34
N LYS A 39 -17.68 4.26 -2.19
CA LYS A 39 -16.52 4.65 -1.38
C LYS A 39 -15.83 3.43 -0.78
N LYS A 40 -16.59 2.43 -0.32
CA LYS A 40 -16.08 1.14 0.15
C LYS A 40 -15.31 0.41 -0.95
N ALA A 41 -15.89 0.28 -2.14
CA ALA A 41 -15.22 -0.35 -3.28
C ALA A 41 -13.90 0.35 -3.63
N LEU A 42 -13.89 1.68 -3.59
CA LEU A 42 -12.70 2.49 -3.80
C LEU A 42 -11.62 2.22 -2.72
N VAL A 43 -11.99 2.19 -1.45
CA VAL A 43 -11.08 1.88 -0.34
C VAL A 43 -10.50 0.47 -0.47
N VAL A 44 -11.32 -0.52 -0.82
CA VAL A 44 -10.86 -1.91 -1.05
C VAL A 44 -9.88 -1.98 -2.23
N ARG A 45 -10.12 -1.24 -3.32
CA ARG A 45 -9.16 -1.13 -4.43
C ARG A 45 -7.84 -0.49 -3.98
N ALA A 46 -7.91 0.58 -3.19
CA ALA A 46 -6.74 1.27 -2.67
C ALA A 46 -5.88 0.38 -1.76
N ILE A 47 -6.51 -0.40 -0.87
CA ILE A 47 -5.82 -1.38 -0.01
C ILE A 47 -5.06 -2.38 -0.87
N LYS A 48 -5.74 -3.04 -1.83
CA LYS A 48 -5.10 -4.02 -2.71
C LYS A 48 -3.89 -3.45 -3.47
N TYR A 49 -4.00 -2.20 -3.92
CA TYR A 49 -2.90 -1.50 -4.58
C TYR A 49 -1.70 -1.29 -3.64
N LEU A 50 -1.95 -0.72 -2.46
CA LEU A 50 -0.91 -0.46 -1.47
C LEU A 50 -0.24 -1.77 -1.02
N GLU A 51 -1.00 -2.83 -0.74
CA GLU A 51 -0.46 -4.14 -0.37
C GLU A 51 0.44 -4.72 -1.47
N ARG A 52 0.00 -4.69 -2.73
CA ARG A 52 0.79 -5.15 -3.88
C ARG A 52 2.08 -4.34 -4.03
N MET A 53 2.00 -3.02 -3.92
CA MET A 53 3.16 -2.14 -3.99
C MET A 53 4.16 -2.43 -2.87
N LEU A 54 3.68 -2.66 -1.64
CA LEU A 54 4.53 -3.01 -0.49
C LEU A 54 5.24 -4.36 -0.69
N VAL A 55 4.52 -5.39 -1.15
CA VAL A 55 5.09 -6.71 -1.42
C VAL A 55 6.14 -6.64 -2.53
N GLN A 56 5.88 -5.89 -3.60
CA GLN A 56 6.85 -5.68 -4.68
C GLN A 56 8.11 -4.96 -4.20
N ALA A 57 7.97 -3.89 -3.41
CA ALA A 57 9.09 -3.16 -2.85
C ALA A 57 9.96 -4.04 -1.92
N GLN A 58 9.33 -4.88 -1.11
CA GLN A 58 10.04 -5.82 -0.25
C GLN A 58 10.74 -6.93 -1.04
N ALA A 59 10.09 -7.48 -2.07
CA ALA A 59 10.66 -8.51 -2.93
C ALA A 59 11.88 -8.01 -3.71
N GLU A 60 11.84 -6.76 -4.20
CA GLU A 60 12.99 -6.13 -4.85
C GLU A 60 14.16 -5.92 -3.87
N LYS A 61 13.87 -5.44 -2.66
CA LYS A 61 14.88 -5.25 -1.60
C LYS A 61 15.58 -6.57 -1.23
N GLN A 62 14.84 -7.68 -1.17
CA GLN A 62 15.42 -9.00 -0.88
C GLN A 62 16.28 -9.53 -2.05
N ARG A 63 15.84 -9.34 -3.29
CA ARG A 63 16.62 -9.73 -4.49
C ARG A 63 17.96 -9.01 -4.55
N ARG A 64 18.00 -7.70 -4.29
CA ARG A 64 19.26 -6.94 -4.26
C ARG A 64 20.21 -7.44 -3.17
N LYS A 65 19.72 -7.72 -1.96
CA LYS A 65 20.56 -8.25 -0.87
C LYS A 65 21.15 -9.64 -1.16
N ALA A 66 20.45 -10.49 -1.90
CA ALA A 66 20.95 -11.81 -2.29
C ALA A 66 22.06 -11.73 -3.36
N ASP A 67 22.01 -10.73 -4.25
CA ASP A 67 22.99 -10.51 -5.31
C ASP A 67 24.30 -9.89 -4.78
N SER A 68 24.21 -9.01 -3.78
CA SER A 68 25.36 -8.34 -3.15
C SER A 68 26.27 -9.28 -2.32
N THR A 69 25.90 -10.54 -2.08
CA THR A 69 26.70 -11.49 -1.29
C THR A 69 27.84 -12.14 -2.10
N LYS A 70 28.04 -11.76 -3.37
CA LYS A 70 29.10 -12.32 -4.24
C LYS A 70 30.24 -11.38 -4.60
N MET A 71 30.31 -10.16 -4.08
CA MET A 71 31.39 -9.22 -4.42
C MET A 71 32.35 -8.98 -3.25
N ASN A 72 33.63 -9.04 -3.61
CA ASN A 72 34.82 -8.92 -2.78
C ASN A 72 34.82 -7.58 -2.02
N PRO A 73 35.20 -7.51 -0.73
CA PRO A 73 35.13 -6.28 0.08
C PRO A 73 36.08 -5.13 -0.32
N ASP A 74 36.89 -5.27 -1.38
CA ASP A 74 38.07 -4.41 -1.61
C ASP A 74 37.84 -3.21 -2.56
N GLU A 75 36.67 -3.07 -3.18
CA GLU A 75 36.38 -1.91 -4.04
C GLU A 75 35.23 -1.06 -3.49
N LEU A 76 35.52 -0.33 -2.41
CA LEU A 76 34.74 0.81 -1.95
C LEU A 76 34.83 1.95 -2.97
N LYS A 77 33.86 2.00 -3.89
CA LYS A 77 33.41 3.26 -4.48
C LYS A 77 31.92 3.41 -4.22
N ASP A 78 31.65 4.17 -3.16
CA ASP A 78 30.42 4.91 -2.89
C ASP A 78 29.88 5.53 -4.20
N ASP A 79 28.84 4.94 -4.80
CA ASP A 79 27.91 5.64 -5.71
C ASP A 79 26.66 4.79 -6.09
N ASP A 80 26.35 3.71 -5.38
CA ASP A 80 25.04 3.04 -5.53
C ASP A 80 24.04 3.74 -4.60
N GLU A 81 23.67 4.97 -5.00
CA GLU A 81 22.50 5.65 -4.47
C GLU A 81 21.31 4.70 -4.53
N ASP A 82 20.91 4.23 -3.35
CA ASP A 82 19.57 3.97 -2.83
C ASP A 82 18.40 4.01 -3.84
N LYS A 83 18.49 3.32 -4.98
CA LYS A 83 17.37 3.13 -5.92
C LYS A 83 16.49 1.96 -5.48
N GLY A 84 16.39 1.71 -4.18
CA GLY A 84 15.32 0.89 -3.63
C GLY A 84 14.02 1.68 -3.68
N ILE A 85 12.90 1.02 -3.89
CA ILE A 85 11.59 1.65 -3.72
C ILE A 85 11.49 2.10 -2.24
N SER A 86 11.74 3.39 -1.99
CA SER A 86 11.63 3.99 -0.66
C SER A 86 10.16 4.21 -0.35
N ILE A 87 9.58 3.29 0.42
CA ILE A 87 8.20 3.39 0.87
C ILE A 87 8.12 4.35 2.06
N ASP A 88 7.44 5.48 1.88
CA ASP A 88 7.19 6.44 2.95
C ASP A 88 6.39 5.78 4.11
N PRO A 89 6.77 5.99 5.39
CA PRO A 89 6.03 5.47 6.54
C PRO A 89 4.53 5.79 6.52
N LYS A 90 4.14 6.94 5.96
CA LYS A 90 2.73 7.34 5.79
C LYS A 90 1.95 6.37 4.92
N THR A 91 2.60 5.64 4.01
CA THR A 91 1.96 4.57 3.22
C THR A 91 1.35 3.51 4.14
N TYR A 92 2.12 3.05 5.12
CA TYR A 92 1.66 2.06 6.10
C TYR A 92 0.57 2.64 7.00
N CYS A 93 0.71 3.90 7.43
CA CYS A 93 -0.33 4.59 8.21
C CYS A 93 -1.65 4.66 7.42
N LYS A 94 -1.59 5.00 6.13
CA LYS A 94 -2.77 5.13 5.27
C LYS A 94 -3.46 3.79 5.06
N LEU A 95 -2.69 2.73 4.84
CA LEU A 95 -3.19 1.36 4.77
C LEU A 95 -3.93 0.99 6.06
N GLY A 96 -3.34 1.27 7.23
CA GLY A 96 -3.98 1.05 8.53
C GLY A 96 -5.29 1.83 8.71
N HIS A 97 -5.34 3.10 8.28
CA HIS A 97 -6.57 3.89 8.31
C HIS A 97 -7.69 3.26 7.47
N PHE A 98 -7.37 2.75 6.29
CA PHE A 98 -8.35 2.11 5.42
C PHE A 98 -8.92 0.81 6.02
N HIS A 99 -8.08 -0.05 6.57
CA HIS A 99 -8.55 -1.26 7.25
C HIS A 99 -9.42 -0.94 8.46
N LEU A 100 -9.04 0.08 9.24
CA LEU A 100 -9.83 0.52 10.39
C LEU A 100 -11.22 0.99 9.95
N LEU A 101 -11.30 1.84 8.92
CA LEU A 101 -12.57 2.36 8.39
C LEU A 101 -13.45 1.30 7.72
N LEU A 102 -12.86 0.24 7.16
CA LEU A 102 -13.62 -0.89 6.64
C LEU A 102 -14.28 -1.74 7.73
N GLU A 103 -13.83 -1.58 8.98
CA GLU A 103 -14.25 -2.40 10.12
C GLU A 103 -14.06 -3.91 9.88
N ASP A 104 -13.10 -4.28 9.03
CA ASP A 104 -12.84 -5.66 8.62
C ASP A 104 -11.90 -6.36 9.62
N TYR A 105 -12.32 -6.39 10.87
CA TYR A 105 -11.66 -7.10 11.96
C TYR A 105 -12.67 -8.02 12.63
N SER A 106 -12.18 -9.13 13.20
CA SER A 106 -13.03 -10.06 13.93
C SER A 106 -13.62 -9.33 15.14
N LYS A 107 -14.89 -8.94 15.04
CA LYS A 107 -15.67 -8.46 16.18
C LYS A 107 -15.92 -9.70 17.03
N GLY A 108 -15.25 -9.82 18.17
CA GLY A 108 -15.48 -10.90 19.10
C GLY A 108 -16.97 -10.98 19.41
N ASN A 109 -17.58 -12.10 19.03
CA ASN A 109 -18.96 -12.45 19.35
C ASN A 109 -19.03 -13.09 20.73
#